data_AF-A0A2E2V3L8-F1
#
_entry.id   AF-A0A2E2V3L8-F1
#
_cell.length_a   1.000
_cell.length_b   1.000
_cell.length_c   1.000
_cell.angle_alpha   90.00
_cell.angle_beta   90.00
_cell.angle_gamma   90.00
#
_symmetry.space_group_name_H-M   'P 1'
#
loop_
_entity.id
_entity.type
_entity.pdbx_description
1 polymer ?
#
loop_
_entity_poly.entity_id
_entity_poly.type
_entity_poly.pdbx_seq_one_letter_code
_entity_poly.pdbx_strand_id
1 'polypeptide(L)'
;MNFNIGVNLTNPKKEKKSDLATEEQLEYINQNLDYFIDFTVPWSLRFFYNFTYNKPNFESDVIQTINFNGDLNITKKWKIGFRSGYDLKNKDFTYTSIDIYRDLHCWEMTFNWIPLGFHQSYNFVIRVKSSILQDLKLTKKRDFYDY
;
A
#
# COMPACT_ATOMS: atom_id res chain seq x y z
N MET A 1 6.20 6.61 -28.61
CA MET A 1 4.85 6.05 -28.36
C MET A 1 4.80 5.57 -26.92
N ASN A 2 3.75 5.93 -26.18
CA ASN A 2 3.58 5.57 -24.77
C ASN A 2 2.26 4.84 -24.59
N PHE A 3 2.28 3.75 -23.84
CA PHE A 3 1.12 2.95 -23.52
C PHE A 3 1.11 2.59 -22.03
N ASN A 4 -0.05 2.69 -21.40
CA ASN A 4 -0.20 2.39 -19.99
C ASN A 4 -1.51 1.62 -19.75
N ILE A 5 -1.41 0.53 -18.99
CA ILE A 5 -2.56 -0.24 -18.51
C ILE A 5 -2.51 -0.23 -16.99
N GLY A 6 -3.64 0.06 -16.34
CA GLY A 6 -3.81 -0.02 -14.89
C GLY A 6 -4.96 -0.93 -14.48
N VAL A 7 -4.76 -1.72 -13.43
CA VAL A 7 -5.80 -2.54 -12.78
C VAL A 7 -5.84 -2.20 -11.30
N ASN A 8 -7.04 -1.97 -10.77
CA ASN A 8 -7.28 -1.71 -9.35
C ASN A 8 -8.12 -2.85 -8.77
N LEU A 9 -7.62 -3.47 -7.71
CA LEU A 9 -8.25 -4.56 -6.99
C LEU A 9 -8.48 -4.11 -5.55
N THR A 10 -9.71 -4.30 -5.06
CA THR A 10 -10.12 -3.98 -3.69
C THR A 10 -11.04 -5.07 -3.17
N ASN A 11 -11.37 -5.03 -1.88
CA ASN A 11 -12.34 -5.97 -1.29
C ASN A 11 -13.65 -6.04 -2.08
N PRO A 12 -14.08 -7.24 -2.52
CA PRO A 12 -15.42 -7.43 -3.02
C PRO A 12 -16.42 -7.42 -1.86
N LYS A 13 -17.58 -6.77 -2.03
CA LYS A 13 -18.71 -6.92 -1.08
C LYS A 13 -19.16 -8.38 -1.11
N LYS A 14 -19.08 -9.09 0.02
CA LYS A 14 -19.53 -10.49 0.14
C LYS A 14 -20.87 -10.56 0.85
N GLU A 15 -21.77 -11.38 0.33
CA GLU A 15 -23.01 -11.78 1.00
C GLU A 15 -22.69 -12.47 2.34
N LYS A 16 -23.42 -12.09 3.39
CA LYS A 16 -23.33 -12.69 4.71
C LYS A 16 -24.14 -14.00 4.71
N LYS A 17 -23.54 -15.05 5.27
CA LYS A 17 -24.16 -16.36 5.51
C LYS A 17 -24.14 -16.65 7.01
N SER A 18 -25.25 -17.17 7.54
CA SER A 18 -25.37 -17.56 8.95
C SER A 18 -26.38 -18.69 9.07
N ASP A 19 -26.01 -19.77 9.77
CA ASP A 19 -26.90 -20.91 10.01
C ASP A 19 -27.90 -20.65 11.15
N LEU A 20 -27.78 -19.51 11.83
CA LEU A 20 -28.59 -19.11 12.99
C LEU A 20 -29.65 -18.04 12.66
N ALA A 21 -29.66 -17.51 11.44
CA ALA A 21 -30.58 -16.47 11.00
C ALA A 21 -31.63 -17.05 10.04
N THR A 22 -32.89 -16.59 10.13
CA THR A 22 -33.92 -17.00 9.16
C THR A 22 -33.62 -16.43 7.78
N GLU A 23 -34.15 -17.07 6.72
CA GLU A 23 -33.93 -16.63 5.33
C GLU A 23 -34.33 -15.17 5.11
N GLU A 24 -35.46 -14.73 5.67
CA GLU A 24 -35.92 -13.34 5.61
C GLU A 24 -34.94 -12.36 6.31
N GLN A 25 -34.36 -12.77 7.45
CA GLN A 25 -33.36 -11.97 8.16
C GLN A 25 -32.06 -11.88 7.34
N LEU A 26 -31.65 -12.98 6.73
CA LEU A 26 -30.46 -13.02 5.86
C LEU A 26 -30.64 -12.16 4.61
N GLU A 27 -31.81 -12.19 3.96
CA GLU A 27 -32.12 -11.34 2.83
C GLU A 27 -32.09 -9.85 3.21
N TYR A 28 -32.71 -9.49 4.34
CA TYR A 28 -32.67 -8.12 4.85
C TYR A 28 -31.23 -7.66 5.12
N ILE A 29 -30.39 -8.51 5.73
CA ILE A 29 -28.97 -8.24 5.99
C ILE A 29 -28.19 -8.04 4.68
N ASN A 30 -28.41 -8.91 3.69
CA ASN A 30 -27.70 -8.87 2.40
C ASN A 30 -28.13 -7.67 1.53
N GLN A 31 -29.38 -7.22 1.64
CA GLN A 31 -29.86 -5.99 0.98
C GLN A 31 -29.36 -4.71 1.67
N ASN A 32 -29.01 -4.80 2.96
CA ASN A 32 -28.61 -3.66 3.79
C ASN A 32 -27.18 -3.79 4.33
N LEU A 33 -26.28 -4.42 3.57
CA LEU A 33 -24.89 -4.71 3.99
C LEU A 33 -24.14 -3.50 4.56
N ASP A 34 -24.49 -2.28 4.11
CA ASP A 34 -23.85 -1.03 4.53
C ASP A 34 -24.15 -0.65 6.00
N TYR A 35 -25.21 -1.20 6.62
CA TYR A 35 -25.55 -1.00 8.02
C TYR A 35 -24.90 -2.00 8.98
N PHE A 36 -24.28 -3.06 8.46
CA PHE A 36 -23.67 -4.12 9.26
C PHE A 36 -22.16 -3.95 9.36
N ILE A 37 -21.59 -4.22 10.54
CA ILE A 37 -20.15 -4.10 10.78
C ILE A 37 -19.44 -5.19 9.96
N ASP A 38 -18.76 -4.78 8.88
CA ASP A 38 -17.89 -5.66 8.14
C ASP A 38 -16.51 -5.74 8.80
N PHE A 39 -16.17 -6.91 9.35
CA PHE A 39 -14.84 -7.19 9.90
C PHE A 39 -13.81 -7.51 8.81
N THR A 40 -14.19 -7.45 7.53
CA THR A 40 -13.26 -7.70 6.45
C THR A 40 -12.19 -6.60 6.44
N VAL A 41 -10.94 -7.01 6.63
CA VAL A 41 -9.77 -6.14 6.53
C VAL A 41 -9.74 -5.52 5.12
N PRO A 42 -9.86 -4.18 4.99
CA PRO A 42 -9.80 -3.55 3.69
C PRO A 42 -8.37 -3.59 3.17
N TRP A 43 -8.22 -4.10 1.96
CA TRP A 43 -6.99 -4.07 1.18
C TRP A 43 -7.26 -3.41 -0.18
N SER A 44 -6.24 -2.77 -0.71
CA SER A 44 -6.21 -2.29 -2.09
C SER A 44 -4.90 -2.70 -2.74
N LEU A 45 -4.97 -3.09 -4.01
CA LEU A 45 -3.82 -3.47 -4.80
C LEU A 45 -3.99 -2.88 -6.20
N ARG A 46 -2.97 -2.16 -6.65
CA ARG A 46 -2.94 -1.54 -7.97
C ARG A 46 -1.74 -2.07 -8.74
N PHE A 47 -1.98 -2.43 -9.99
CA PHE A 47 -0.96 -2.86 -10.93
C PHE A 47 -0.97 -1.93 -12.14
N PHE A 48 0.20 -1.49 -12.57
CA PHE A 48 0.38 -0.64 -13.73
C PHE A 48 1.46 -1.22 -14.62
N TYR A 49 1.14 -1.47 -15.89
CA TYR A 49 2.14 -1.75 -16.91
C TYR A 49 2.36 -0.49 -17.74
N ASN A 50 3.62 -0.11 -17.94
CA ASN A 50 4.00 1.02 -18.76
C ASN A 50 4.97 0.54 -19.84
N PHE A 51 4.65 0.90 -21.08
CA PHE A 51 5.46 0.65 -22.26
C PHE A 51 5.74 1.97 -22.96
N THR A 52 7.02 2.27 -23.14
CA THR A 52 7.49 3.46 -23.85
C THR A 52 8.44 3.05 -24.95
N TYR A 53 8.14 3.45 -26.18
CA TYR A 53 8.98 3.29 -27.36
C TYR A 53 9.43 4.67 -27.84
N ASN A 54 10.73 4.92 -27.81
CA ASN A 54 11.33 6.16 -28.29
C ASN A 54 12.34 5.84 -29.39
N LYS A 55 12.35 6.64 -30.46
CA LYS A 55 13.34 6.54 -31.53
C LYS A 55 13.75 7.94 -31.98
N PRO A 56 14.60 8.65 -31.20
CA PRO A 56 14.98 10.01 -31.52
C PRO A 56 15.85 10.12 -32.78
N ASN A 57 16.62 9.08 -33.14
CA ASN A 57 17.45 9.04 -34.37
C ASN A 57 17.64 7.58 -34.86
N PHE A 58 18.88 7.10 -34.93
CA PHE A 58 19.24 5.72 -35.32
C PHE A 58 19.10 4.71 -34.18
N GLU A 59 19.06 5.17 -32.94
CA GLU A 59 18.86 4.33 -31.77
C GLU A 59 17.38 4.29 -31.37
N SER A 60 16.86 3.08 -31.20
CA SER A 60 15.54 2.83 -30.63
C SER A 60 15.70 2.42 -29.17
N ASP A 61 14.98 3.09 -28.28
CA ASP A 61 14.88 2.71 -26.87
C ASP A 61 13.47 2.22 -26.55
N VAL A 62 13.42 1.08 -25.85
CA VAL A 62 12.19 0.42 -25.43
C VAL A 62 12.24 0.27 -23.93
N ILE A 63 11.38 0.99 -23.22
CA ILE A 63 11.25 0.94 -21.76
C ILE A 63 9.98 0.18 -21.43
N GLN A 64 10.10 -0.82 -20.55
CA GLN A 64 8.99 -1.64 -20.10
C GLN A 64 9.06 -1.78 -18.58
N THR A 65 8.05 -1.26 -17.89
CA THR A 65 8.01 -1.31 -16.43
C THR A 65 6.67 -1.83 -15.93
N ILE A 66 6.71 -2.68 -14.91
CA ILE A 66 5.55 -3.07 -14.11
C ILE A 66 5.68 -2.36 -12.78
N ASN A 67 4.72 -1.52 -12.43
CA ASN A 67 4.62 -0.91 -11.12
C ASN A 67 3.46 -1.55 -10.37
N PHE A 68 3.64 -1.77 -9.08
CA PHE A 68 2.59 -2.30 -8.25
C PHE A 68 2.65 -1.67 -6.86
N ASN A 69 1.48 -1.36 -6.32
CA ASN A 69 1.37 -0.77 -5.00
C ASN A 69 0.10 -1.25 -4.32
N GLY A 70 0.10 -1.29 -3.01
CA GLY A 70 -1.10 -1.67 -2.27
C GLY A 70 -1.06 -1.20 -0.83
N ASP A 71 -2.20 -1.29 -0.18
CA ASP A 71 -2.32 -1.10 1.25
C ASP A 71 -3.23 -2.16 1.87
N LEU A 72 -2.90 -2.56 3.09
CA LEU A 72 -3.55 -3.62 3.84
C LEU A 72 -3.72 -3.17 5.30
N ASN A 73 -4.96 -3.15 5.78
CA ASN A 73 -5.25 -2.85 7.19
C ASN A 73 -5.33 -4.11 8.05
N ILE A 74 -4.18 -4.71 8.40
CA ILE A 74 -4.11 -5.99 9.15
C ILE A 74 -5.07 -6.02 10.36
N THR A 75 -5.16 -4.91 11.09
CA THR A 75 -6.19 -4.71 12.12
C THR A 75 -6.64 -3.24 12.11
N LYS A 76 -7.66 -2.88 12.91
CA LYS A 76 -8.12 -1.47 13.07
C LYS A 76 -7.00 -0.49 13.46
N LYS A 77 -5.89 -0.99 14.00
CA LYS A 77 -4.76 -0.17 14.49
C LYS A 77 -3.47 -0.41 13.71
N TRP A 78 -3.46 -1.28 12.70
CA TRP A 78 -2.29 -1.59 11.88
C TRP A 78 -2.60 -1.40 10.41
N LYS A 79 -1.78 -0.61 9.73
CA LYS A 79 -1.83 -0.42 8.29
C LYS A 79 -0.45 -0.64 7.69
N ILE A 80 -0.38 -1.40 6.61
CA ILE A 80 0.84 -1.58 5.82
C ILE A 80 0.54 -1.11 4.40
N GLY A 81 1.35 -0.19 3.89
CA GLY A 81 1.44 0.17 2.49
C GLY A 81 2.72 -0.36 1.89
N PHE A 82 2.69 -0.66 0.60
CA PHE A 82 3.90 -0.96 -0.15
C PHE A 82 3.79 -0.43 -1.56
N ARG A 83 4.94 -0.13 -2.15
CA ARG A 83 5.10 0.24 -3.55
C ARG A 83 6.37 -0.38 -4.06
N SER A 84 6.32 -0.94 -5.25
CA SER A 84 7.50 -1.42 -5.95
C SER A 84 7.29 -1.31 -7.46
N GLY A 85 8.36 -1.50 -8.21
CA GLY A 85 8.31 -1.65 -9.65
C GLY A 85 9.40 -2.58 -10.14
N TYR A 86 9.22 -3.12 -11.32
CA TYR A 86 10.13 -4.04 -11.98
C TYR A 86 10.37 -3.56 -13.41
N ASP A 87 11.64 -3.41 -13.78
CA ASP A 87 12.06 -3.07 -15.13
C ASP A 87 12.31 -4.36 -15.91
N LEU A 88 11.53 -4.62 -16.95
CA LEU A 88 11.60 -5.86 -17.71
C LEU A 88 12.84 -5.92 -18.62
N LYS A 89 13.39 -4.77 -19.01
CA LYS A 89 14.59 -4.68 -19.85
C LYS A 89 15.82 -5.03 -19.01
N ASN A 90 15.93 -4.41 -17.83
CA ASN A 90 17.04 -4.63 -16.91
C ASN A 90 16.87 -5.89 -16.05
N LYS A 91 15.67 -6.47 -16.04
CA LYS A 91 15.28 -7.64 -15.22
C LYS A 91 15.52 -7.43 -13.73
N ASP A 92 15.33 -6.21 -13.25
CA ASP A 92 15.62 -5.84 -11.88
C ASP A 92 14.47 -5.06 -11.23
N PHE A 93 14.40 -5.15 -9.92
CA PHE A 93 13.50 -4.33 -9.12
C PHE A 93 13.99 -2.89 -9.10
N THR A 94 13.06 -1.99 -9.34
CA THR A 94 13.25 -0.55 -9.20
C THR A 94 12.98 -0.13 -7.74
N TYR A 95 12.66 1.14 -7.54
CA TYR A 95 12.31 1.69 -6.23
C TYR A 95 11.24 0.87 -5.52
N THR A 96 11.58 0.36 -4.33
CA THR A 96 10.67 -0.36 -3.44
C THR A 96 10.58 0.39 -2.11
N SER A 97 9.36 0.66 -1.65
CA SER A 97 9.08 1.23 -0.34
C SER A 97 8.01 0.45 0.40
N ILE A 98 8.17 0.38 1.71
CA ILE A 98 7.24 -0.24 2.65
C ILE A 98 6.94 0.77 3.73
N ASP A 99 5.65 1.00 3.98
CA ASP A 99 5.13 1.96 4.94
C ASP A 99 4.30 1.22 5.96
N ILE A 100 4.69 1.27 7.24
CA ILE A 100 3.96 0.63 8.32
C ILE A 100 3.49 1.71 9.28
N TYR A 101 2.19 1.69 9.56
CA TYR A 101 1.56 2.55 10.54
C TYR A 101 0.91 1.71 11.65
N ARG A 102 1.14 2.13 12.89
CA ARG A 102 0.54 1.52 14.07
C ARG A 102 0.02 2.57 15.05
N ASP A 103 -1.26 2.47 15.37
CA ASP A 103 -1.93 3.24 16.40
C ASP A 103 -1.76 2.59 17.78
N LEU A 104 -1.09 3.25 18.72
CA LEU A 104 -0.87 2.77 20.10
C LEU A 104 -1.76 3.51 21.11
N HIS A 105 -2.93 4.00 20.69
CA HIS A 105 -3.90 4.78 21.48
C HIS A 105 -3.44 6.23 21.77
N CYS A 106 -2.49 6.43 22.67
CA CYS A 106 -1.93 7.76 22.97
C CYS A 106 -0.72 8.10 22.09
N TRP A 107 -0.12 7.07 21.50
CA TRP A 107 1.05 7.18 20.65
C TRP A 107 0.72 6.68 19.24
N GLU A 108 1.48 7.15 18.27
CA GLU A 108 1.46 6.61 16.92
C GLU A 108 2.88 6.34 16.46
N MET A 109 3.01 5.25 15.71
CA MET A 109 4.26 4.75 15.17
C MET A 109 4.15 4.74 13.66
N THR A 110 5.15 5.32 12.99
CA THR A 110 5.33 5.22 11.54
C THR A 110 6.72 4.68 11.26
N PHE A 111 6.78 3.68 10.38
CA PHE A 111 8.01 3.12 9.87
C PHE A 111 7.98 3.17 8.35
N ASN A 112 8.87 3.95 7.74
CA ASN A 112 9.04 4.02 6.30
C ASN A 112 10.37 3.37 5.96
N TRP A 113 10.37 2.38 5.09
CA TRP A 113 11.56 1.63 4.71
C TRP A 113 11.68 1.55 3.20
N ILE A 114 12.83 1.95 2.67
CA ILE A 114 13.19 1.87 1.26
C ILE A 114 14.34 0.87 1.15
N PRO A 115 14.06 -0.42 0.93
CA PRO A 115 15.10 -1.43 0.76
C PRO A 115 15.78 -1.44 -0.60
N LEU A 116 15.08 -1.00 -1.66
CA LEU A 116 15.58 -1.05 -3.04
C LEU A 116 15.33 0.29 -3.73
N GLY A 117 16.29 0.74 -4.52
CA GLY A 117 16.27 2.03 -5.20
C GLY A 117 17.62 2.74 -5.10
N PHE A 118 17.70 3.93 -5.69
CA PHE A 118 18.94 4.72 -5.72
C PHE A 118 19.44 5.09 -4.31
N HIS A 119 18.52 5.26 -3.35
CA HIS A 119 18.85 5.49 -1.95
C HIS A 119 18.10 4.51 -1.07
N GLN A 120 18.85 3.70 -0.33
CA GLN A 120 18.28 2.85 0.71
C GLN A 120 18.23 3.63 2.02
N SER A 121 17.09 3.59 2.69
CA SER A 121 16.92 4.28 3.97
C SER A 121 15.80 3.67 4.79
N TYR A 122 15.80 3.95 6.09
CA TYR A 122 14.59 3.81 6.87
C TYR A 122 14.43 5.00 7.83
N ASN A 123 13.16 5.27 8.11
CA ASN A 123 12.74 6.26 9.07
C ASN A 123 11.75 5.62 10.04
N PHE A 124 12.10 5.65 11.32
CA PHE A 124 11.23 5.19 12.39
C PHE A 124 10.89 6.36 13.32
N VAL A 125 9.60 6.60 13.49
CA VAL A 125 9.09 7.69 14.34
C VAL A 125 8.01 7.13 15.24
N ILE A 126 8.13 7.39 16.54
CA ILE A 126 7.04 7.25 17.49
C ILE A 126 6.78 8.65 18.07
N ARG A 127 5.51 9.07 18.09
CA ARG A 127 5.09 10.35 18.66
C ARG A 127 3.78 10.23 19.42
N VAL A 128 3.55 11.12 20.38
CA VAL A 128 2.27 11.25 21.10
C VAL A 128 1.25 11.94 20.18
N LYS A 129 -0.01 11.46 20.17
CA LYS A 129 -1.08 12.00 19.30
C LYS A 129 -1.68 13.33 19.74
N SER A 130 -1.52 13.69 21.02
CA SER A 130 -2.22 14.81 21.65
C SER A 130 -1.41 16.10 21.70
N SER A 131 -2.14 17.21 21.52
CA SER A 131 -1.73 18.62 21.45
C SER A 131 -1.28 19.24 22.77
N ILE A 132 -1.27 18.50 23.89
CA ILE A 132 -1.10 19.06 25.23
C ILE A 132 0.33 19.08 25.78
N LEU A 133 1.34 18.42 25.19
CA LEU A 133 2.77 18.74 25.39
C LEU A 133 3.65 17.83 24.51
N GLN A 134 4.32 18.43 23.51
CA GLN A 134 5.22 17.79 22.55
C GLN A 134 6.61 17.43 23.14
N ASP A 135 6.71 16.99 24.39
CA ASP A 135 8.02 16.96 25.08
C ASP A 135 8.85 15.69 24.90
N LEU A 136 8.46 14.74 24.05
CA LEU A 136 9.36 13.66 23.65
C LEU A 136 9.05 13.14 22.25
N LYS A 137 9.71 13.75 21.26
CA LYS A 137 9.79 13.24 19.88
C LYS A 137 11.08 12.43 19.73
N LEU A 138 10.99 11.10 19.76
CA LEU A 138 12.12 10.23 19.40
C LEU A 138 12.04 9.92 17.90
N THR A 139 13.01 10.43 17.13
CA THR A 139 13.15 10.19 15.69
C THR A 139 14.45 9.44 15.43
N LYS A 140 14.38 8.27 14.78
CA LYS A 140 15.58 7.53 14.34
C LYS A 140 15.55 7.40 12.82
N LYS A 141 16.49 8.07 12.16
CA LYS A 141 16.72 8.03 10.71
C LYS A 141 18.07 7.36 10.44
N ARG A 142 18.14 6.44 9.48
CA ARG A 142 19.40 5.92 8.94
C ARG A 142 19.35 5.99 7.43
N ASP A 143 20.27 6.75 6.85
CA ASP A 143 20.50 6.84 5.42
C ASP A 143 21.73 6.00 5.10
N PHE A 144 21.64 5.14 4.08
CA PHE A 144 22.78 4.40 3.58
C PHE A 144 23.28 5.09 2.30
N TYR A 145 24.53 5.54 2.34
CA TYR A 145 25.24 6.07 1.18
C TYR A 145 26.31 5.04 0.81
N ASP A 146 26.14 4.35 -0.31
CA ASP A 146 27.24 3.67 -0.99
C ASP A 146 27.74 4.61 -2.09
N TYR A 147 29.04 4.93 -2.06
CA TYR A 147 29.77 5.65 -3.13
C TYR A 147 30.31 4.66 -4.16
#